data_AF-A0A522TLN6-F1
#
_entry.id   AF-A0A522TLN6-F1
#
_cell.length_a   1.000
_cell.length_b   1.000
_cell.length_c   1.000
_cell.angle_alpha   90.00
_cell.angle_beta   90.00
_cell.angle_gamma   90.00
#
_symmetry.space_group_name_H-M   'P 1'
#
loop_
_entity.id
_entity.type
_entity.pdbx_description
1 polymer ?
#
loop_
_entity_poly.entity_id
_entity_poly.type
_entity_poly.pdbx_seq_one_letter_code
_entity_poly.pdbx_strand_id
1 'polypeptide(L)'
;MSNTGLFAAYRRIVERKALAEGEEGFTLIELLIVIVVLGILAAVVVFALGGITGKSAVAACQADGNTIETALAAFSAQNPTVTPTEALLTGNTDGGPYIQSWPSNAPHYYYSLDGTGKLQIATTTGGTPIAYAGPDSCAGVS
;
A
#
# COMPACT_ATOMS: atom_id res chain seq x y z
N MET A 1 30.87 45.27 -59.99
CA MET A 1 31.03 45.16 -58.52
C MET A 1 29.71 45.55 -57.87
N SER A 2 29.35 44.92 -56.76
CA SER A 2 28.17 45.21 -55.91
C SER A 2 26.87 44.44 -56.24
N ASN A 3 26.72 43.24 -55.68
CA ASN A 3 25.41 42.72 -55.24
C ASN A 3 25.47 41.52 -54.27
N THR A 4 26.67 41.02 -53.92
CA THR A 4 26.85 39.87 -53.01
C THR A 4 26.62 40.20 -51.52
N GLY A 5 26.73 41.46 -51.10
CA GLY A 5 26.52 41.87 -49.70
C GLY A 5 25.05 41.83 -49.26
N LEU A 6 24.12 42.11 -50.18
CA LEU A 6 22.69 42.16 -49.88
C LEU A 6 22.10 40.77 -49.65
N PHE A 7 22.50 39.77 -50.44
CA PHE A 7 22.04 38.39 -50.28
C PHE A 7 22.53 37.75 -48.97
N ALA A 8 23.77 38.02 -48.55
CA ALA A 8 24.29 37.54 -47.27
C ALA A 8 23.59 38.22 -46.07
N ALA A 9 23.27 39.51 -46.19
CA ALA A 9 22.49 40.23 -45.19
C ALA A 9 21.04 39.72 -45.12
N TYR A 10 20.42 39.43 -46.27
CA TYR A 10 19.06 38.89 -46.34
C TYR A 10 18.96 37.51 -45.67
N ARG A 11 19.94 36.62 -45.91
CA ARG A 11 19.99 35.29 -45.29
C ARG A 11 20.09 35.33 -43.76
N ARG A 12 20.87 36.29 -43.21
CA ARG A 12 20.99 36.50 -41.75
C ARG A 12 19.72 37.03 -41.09
N ILE A 13 18.82 37.66 -41.83
CA ILE A 13 17.55 38.17 -41.31
C ILE A 13 16.51 37.05 -41.26
N VAL A 14 16.50 36.15 -42.27
CA VAL A 14 15.59 35.00 -42.31
C VAL A 14 15.95 33.96 -41.25
N GLU A 15 17.23 33.64 -41.05
CA GLU A 15 17.68 32.71 -40.00
C GLU A 15 17.35 33.21 -38.58
N ARG A 16 17.43 34.53 -38.35
CA ARG A 16 17.06 35.12 -37.04
C ARG A 16 15.55 35.11 -36.78
N LYS A 17 14.72 35.14 -37.81
CA LYS A 17 13.27 34.99 -37.65
C LYS A 17 12.87 33.55 -37.36
N ALA A 18 13.47 32.58 -38.06
CA ALA A 18 13.20 31.16 -37.84
C ALA A 18 13.57 30.68 -36.41
N LEU A 19 14.58 31.30 -35.78
CA LEU A 19 14.93 31.02 -34.38
C LEU A 19 13.97 31.68 -33.37
N ALA A 20 13.35 32.81 -33.71
CA ALA A 20 12.44 33.53 -32.82
C ALA A 20 10.99 33.01 -32.89
N GLU A 21 10.64 32.24 -33.92
CA GLU A 21 9.32 31.60 -34.10
C GLU A 21 9.15 30.31 -33.28
N GLY A 22 10.22 29.81 -32.63
CA GLY A 22 10.19 28.59 -31.81
C GLY A 22 9.93 28.80 -30.31
N GLU A 23 9.99 30.02 -29.81
CA GLU A 23 9.70 30.37 -28.41
C GLU A 23 8.22 30.79 -28.23
N GLU A 24 7.30 29.87 -28.46
CA GLU A 24 5.90 30.06 -28.04
C GLU A 24 5.82 29.96 -26.51
N GLY A 25 5.60 31.11 -25.85
CA GLY A 25 5.43 31.18 -24.40
C GLY A 25 4.08 30.61 -23.95
N PHE A 26 4.09 29.74 -22.95
CA PHE A 26 2.87 29.29 -22.27
C PHE A 26 2.06 30.50 -21.79
N THR A 27 0.75 30.47 -22.04
CA THR A 27 -0.12 31.57 -21.61
C THR A 27 -0.34 31.51 -20.10
N LEU A 28 -0.45 32.67 -19.43
CA LEU A 28 -0.71 32.70 -17.99
C LEU A 28 -2.02 32.00 -17.62
N ILE A 29 -3.02 32.03 -18.51
CA ILE A 29 -4.30 31.37 -18.31
C ILE A 29 -4.19 29.84 -18.36
N GLU A 30 -3.28 29.32 -19.16
CA GLU A 30 -3.02 27.88 -19.31
C GLU A 30 -2.35 27.31 -18.06
N LEU A 31 -1.39 28.04 -17.47
CA LEU A 31 -0.85 27.66 -16.17
C LEU A 31 -1.87 27.85 -15.04
N LEU A 32 -2.71 28.88 -15.10
CA LEU A 32 -3.74 29.14 -14.10
C LEU A 32 -4.78 28.02 -14.04
N ILE A 33 -5.32 27.58 -15.18
CA ILE A 33 -6.32 26.51 -15.18
C ILE A 33 -5.72 25.18 -14.69
N VAL A 34 -4.45 24.91 -15.02
CA VAL A 34 -3.76 23.70 -14.57
C VAL A 34 -3.63 23.65 -13.05
N ILE A 35 -3.17 24.73 -12.41
CA ILE A 35 -3.04 24.74 -10.94
C ILE A 35 -4.42 24.68 -10.25
N VAL A 36 -5.46 25.25 -10.86
CA VAL A 36 -6.83 25.15 -10.35
C VAL A 36 -7.32 23.71 -10.41
N VAL A 37 -7.14 23.02 -11.54
CA VAL A 37 -7.53 21.61 -11.70
C VAL A 37 -6.73 20.72 -10.74
N LEU A 38 -5.40 20.90 -10.65
CA LEU A 38 -4.55 20.15 -9.71
C LEU A 38 -4.96 20.40 -8.26
N GLY A 39 -5.34 21.62 -7.89
CA GLY A 39 -5.83 21.95 -6.55
C GLY A 39 -7.14 21.23 -6.20
N ILE A 40 -8.08 21.17 -7.14
CA ILE A 40 -9.36 20.47 -6.95
C ILE A 40 -9.13 18.95 -6.82
N LEU A 41 -8.31 18.36 -7.70
CA LEU A 41 -7.99 16.94 -7.66
C LEU A 41 -7.29 16.54 -6.37
N ALA A 42 -6.31 17.34 -5.92
CA ALA A 42 -5.60 17.09 -4.66
C ALA A 42 -6.54 17.08 -3.44
N ALA A 43 -7.49 18.02 -3.38
CA ALA A 43 -8.45 18.08 -2.28
C ALA A 43 -9.34 16.82 -2.21
N VAL A 44 -9.88 16.37 -3.35
CA VAL A 44 -10.72 15.16 -3.41
C VAL A 44 -9.95 13.91 -2.97
N VAL A 45 -8.69 13.77 -3.40
CA VAL A 45 -7.84 12.62 -3.04
C VAL A 45 -7.60 12.56 -1.52
N VAL A 46 -7.31 13.68 -0.88
CA VAL A 46 -7.08 13.71 0.58
C VAL A 46 -8.30 13.20 1.36
N PHE A 47 -9.50 13.63 0.99
CA PHE A 47 -10.73 13.16 1.64
C PHE A 47 -11.02 11.68 1.35
N ALA A 48 -10.70 11.19 0.15
CA ALA A 48 -10.92 9.80 -0.22
C ALA A 48 -9.99 8.82 0.53
N LEU A 49 -8.74 9.20 0.78
CA LEU A 49 -7.74 8.31 1.40
C LEU A 49 -7.97 8.08 2.91
N GLY A 50 -8.58 9.04 3.62
CA GLY A 50 -8.73 8.98 5.08
C GLY A 50 -9.55 7.79 5.62
N GLY A 51 -10.45 7.21 4.82
CA GLY A 51 -11.29 6.07 5.23
C GLY A 51 -10.83 4.69 4.71
N ILE A 52 -9.81 4.64 3.86
CA ILE A 52 -9.39 3.39 3.19
C ILE A 52 -8.48 2.56 4.10
N THR A 53 -7.62 3.21 4.89
CA THR A 53 -6.61 2.54 5.74
C THR A 53 -7.24 1.61 6.77
N GLY A 54 -8.25 2.07 7.52
CA GLY A 54 -8.95 1.23 8.51
C GLY A 54 -9.68 0.04 7.89
N LYS A 55 -10.37 0.25 6.75
CA LYS A 55 -11.05 -0.84 6.03
C LYS A 55 -10.07 -1.88 5.48
N SER A 56 -8.91 -1.44 4.98
CA SER A 56 -7.86 -2.35 4.52
C SER A 56 -7.26 -3.16 5.67
N ALA A 57 -7.12 -2.57 6.86
CA ALA A 57 -6.61 -3.26 8.04
C ALA A 57 -7.58 -4.34 8.54
N VAL A 58 -8.89 -4.05 8.58
CA VAL A 58 -9.92 -5.04 8.93
C VAL A 58 -9.92 -6.21 7.93
N ALA A 59 -9.87 -5.91 6.63
CA ALA A 59 -9.85 -6.95 5.59
C ALA A 59 -8.59 -7.82 5.68
N ALA A 60 -7.41 -7.21 5.90
CA ALA A 60 -6.16 -7.93 6.12
C ALA A 60 -6.24 -8.82 7.36
N CYS A 61 -6.77 -8.29 8.46
CA CYS A 61 -7.00 -9.04 9.69
C CYS A 61 -7.84 -10.30 9.44
N GLN A 62 -8.95 -10.17 8.73
CA GLN A 62 -9.84 -11.31 8.45
C GLN A 62 -9.15 -12.36 7.58
N ALA A 63 -8.40 -11.94 6.56
CA ALA A 63 -7.66 -12.86 5.69
C ALA A 63 -6.53 -13.60 6.44
N ASP A 64 -5.79 -12.89 7.29
CA ASP A 64 -4.73 -13.46 8.11
C ASP A 64 -5.28 -14.45 9.13
N GLY A 65 -6.40 -14.12 9.79
CA GLY A 65 -7.06 -15.01 10.75
C GLY A 65 -7.47 -16.35 10.12
N ASN A 66 -8.12 -16.30 8.95
CA ASN A 66 -8.48 -17.51 8.20
C ASN A 66 -7.26 -18.36 7.80
N THR A 67 -6.16 -17.69 7.45
CA THR A 67 -4.90 -18.37 7.09
C THR A 67 -4.32 -19.11 8.31
N ILE A 68 -4.32 -18.47 9.47
CA ILE A 68 -3.82 -19.08 10.72
C ILE A 68 -4.74 -20.21 11.18
N GLU A 69 -6.07 -20.05 11.12
CA GLU A 69 -7.00 -21.13 11.48
C GLU A 69 -6.82 -22.37 10.61
N THR A 70 -6.63 -22.17 9.29
CA THR A 70 -6.35 -23.27 8.37
C THR A 70 -5.04 -23.98 8.72
N ALA A 71 -4.01 -23.21 9.08
CA ALA A 71 -2.72 -23.74 9.50
C ALA A 71 -2.79 -24.49 10.83
N LEU A 72 -3.54 -23.97 11.81
CA LEU A 72 -3.79 -24.65 13.09
C LEU A 72 -4.53 -25.96 12.87
N ALA A 73 -5.58 -25.98 12.05
CA ALA A 73 -6.32 -27.19 11.73
C ALA A 73 -5.41 -28.25 11.06
N ALA A 74 -4.57 -27.84 10.11
CA ALA A 74 -3.61 -28.73 9.46
C ALA A 74 -2.56 -29.26 10.45
N PHE A 75 -2.02 -28.40 11.33
CA PHE A 75 -1.05 -28.79 12.35
C PHE A 75 -1.66 -29.80 13.33
N SER A 76 -2.83 -29.50 13.88
CA SER A 76 -3.50 -30.37 14.86
C SER A 76 -3.93 -31.71 14.26
N ALA A 77 -4.23 -31.77 12.96
CA ALA A 77 -4.52 -33.02 12.27
C ALA A 77 -3.29 -33.94 12.15
N GLN A 78 -2.10 -33.35 11.94
CA GLN A 78 -0.84 -34.11 11.85
C GLN A 78 -0.24 -34.43 13.23
N ASN A 79 -0.43 -33.54 14.20
CA ASN A 79 0.19 -33.59 15.52
C ASN A 79 -0.86 -33.56 16.64
N PRO A 80 -1.66 -34.63 16.83
CA PRO A 80 -2.84 -34.62 17.71
C PRO A 80 -2.51 -34.46 19.20
N THR A 81 -1.26 -34.68 19.61
CA THR A 81 -0.80 -34.59 21.01
C THR A 81 0.09 -33.39 21.28
N VAL A 82 0.36 -32.55 20.28
CA VAL A 82 1.27 -31.40 20.40
C VAL A 82 0.44 -30.12 20.44
N THR A 83 0.66 -29.31 21.47
CA THR A 83 0.04 -27.98 21.55
C THR A 83 0.69 -27.05 20.53
N PRO A 84 -0.06 -26.44 19.60
CA PRO A 84 0.51 -25.56 18.60
C PRO A 84 1.11 -24.31 19.25
N THR A 85 2.23 -23.86 18.71
CA THR A 85 2.87 -22.57 19.04
C THR A 85 3.24 -21.87 17.75
N GLU A 86 3.42 -20.55 17.79
CA GLU A 86 3.76 -19.75 16.59
C GLU A 86 5.04 -20.25 15.91
N ALA A 87 6.02 -20.69 16.72
CA ALA A 87 7.27 -21.27 16.26
C ALA A 87 7.08 -22.60 15.54
N LEU A 88 6.14 -23.44 15.99
CA LEU A 88 5.84 -24.72 15.33
C LEU A 88 5.08 -24.55 14.02
N LEU A 89 4.22 -23.53 13.92
CA LEU A 89 3.46 -23.25 12.69
C LEU A 89 4.35 -22.65 11.58
N THR A 90 5.38 -21.90 11.96
CA THR A 90 6.31 -21.25 11.03
C THR A 90 7.60 -22.04 10.80
N GLY A 91 7.94 -22.97 11.70
CA GLY A 91 9.14 -23.80 11.63
C GLY A 91 9.00 -25.04 10.75
N ASN A 92 10.13 -25.68 10.48
CA ASN A 92 10.22 -26.91 9.67
C ASN A 92 10.14 -28.20 10.51
N THR A 93 9.72 -28.12 11.77
CA THR A 93 9.51 -29.30 12.62
C THR A 93 8.07 -29.79 12.50
N ASP A 94 7.79 -31.01 12.96
CA ASP A 94 6.42 -31.53 13.11
C ASP A 94 5.58 -31.46 11.82
N GLY A 95 6.23 -31.68 10.67
CA GLY A 95 5.59 -31.67 9.35
C GLY A 95 5.41 -30.28 8.72
N GLY A 96 5.91 -29.23 9.36
CA GLY A 96 5.84 -27.84 8.87
C GLY A 96 6.85 -27.49 7.77
N PRO A 97 6.84 -26.24 7.29
CA PRO A 97 6.04 -25.12 7.80
C PRO A 97 4.59 -25.15 7.31
N TYR A 98 3.67 -24.74 8.17
CA TYR A 98 2.24 -24.64 7.87
C TYR A 98 1.88 -23.24 7.34
N ILE A 99 2.64 -22.23 7.76
CA ILE A 99 2.61 -20.86 7.24
C ILE A 99 4.05 -20.37 7.06
N GLN A 100 4.30 -19.51 6.07
CA GLN A 100 5.65 -19.03 5.77
C GLN A 100 6.17 -18.02 6.80
N SER A 101 5.28 -17.23 7.39
CA SER A 101 5.61 -16.23 8.40
C SER A 101 4.38 -15.96 9.25
N TRP A 102 4.58 -15.62 10.52
CA TRP A 102 3.49 -15.20 11.39
C TRP A 102 2.92 -13.85 10.92
N PRO A 103 1.62 -13.75 10.58
CA PRO A 103 1.03 -12.49 10.15
C PRO A 103 1.03 -11.46 11.27
N SER A 104 1.51 -10.25 10.96
CA SER A 104 1.50 -9.12 11.89
C SER A 104 1.40 -7.82 11.10
N ASN A 105 0.54 -6.91 11.57
CA ASN A 105 0.27 -5.65 10.91
C ASN A 105 0.20 -4.52 11.96
N ALA A 106 1.36 -4.12 12.47
CA ALA A 106 1.46 -3.02 13.42
C ALA A 106 1.22 -1.66 12.72
N PRO A 107 0.52 -0.70 13.36
CA PRO A 107 -0.01 -0.74 14.72
C PRO A 107 -1.41 -1.39 14.84
N HIS A 108 -1.98 -1.85 13.73
CA HIS A 108 -3.40 -2.18 13.58
C HIS A 108 -3.84 -3.46 14.30
N TYR A 109 -3.10 -4.56 14.20
CA TYR A 109 -3.43 -5.79 14.94
C TYR A 109 -2.23 -6.71 15.05
N TYR A 110 -2.33 -7.65 15.98
CA TYR A 110 -1.46 -8.83 16.01
C TYR A 110 -2.24 -10.06 16.45
N TYR A 111 -1.80 -11.21 15.95
CA TYR A 111 -2.26 -12.51 16.40
C TYR A 111 -1.26 -13.09 17.40
N SER A 112 -1.75 -13.93 18.30
CA SER A 112 -0.90 -14.77 19.14
C SER A 112 -1.55 -16.09 19.46
N LEU A 113 -0.78 -17.10 19.86
CA LEU A 113 -1.33 -18.33 20.46
C LEU A 113 -1.22 -18.26 21.99
N ASP A 114 -2.30 -18.61 22.68
CA ASP A 114 -2.24 -18.77 24.14
C ASP A 114 -1.49 -20.05 24.54
N GLY A 115 -1.27 -20.26 25.85
CA GLY A 115 -0.58 -21.46 26.35
C GLY A 115 -1.31 -22.79 26.09
N THR A 116 -2.54 -22.73 25.58
CA THR A 116 -3.34 -23.89 25.17
C THR A 116 -3.39 -24.06 23.65
N GLY A 117 -2.68 -23.21 22.89
CA GLY A 117 -2.63 -23.25 21.44
C GLY A 117 -3.85 -22.65 20.76
N LYS A 118 -4.68 -21.88 21.48
CA LYS A 118 -5.84 -21.20 20.89
C LYS A 118 -5.43 -19.86 20.30
N LEU A 119 -5.94 -19.58 19.11
CA LEU A 119 -5.73 -18.32 18.43
C LEU A 119 -6.35 -17.16 19.21
N GLN A 120 -5.54 -16.13 19.44
CA GLN A 120 -5.92 -14.86 20.04
C GLN A 120 -5.65 -13.73 19.06
N ILE A 121 -6.38 -12.65 19.20
CA ILE A 121 -6.20 -11.41 18.44
C ILE A 121 -6.24 -10.21 19.39
N ALA A 122 -5.36 -9.25 19.17
CA ALA A 122 -5.50 -7.90 19.68
C ALA A 122 -5.68 -6.94 18.50
N THR A 123 -6.69 -6.07 18.58
CA THR A 123 -7.06 -5.16 17.49
C THR A 123 -6.31 -3.83 17.52
N THR A 124 -5.24 -3.76 18.32
CA THR A 124 -4.22 -2.71 18.33
C THR A 124 -2.93 -3.29 18.91
N THR A 125 -1.78 -2.76 18.51
CA THR A 125 -0.50 -3.14 19.12
C THR A 125 -0.47 -2.73 20.59
N GLY A 126 -0.29 -3.71 21.49
CA GLY A 126 -0.34 -3.52 22.95
C GLY A 126 -1.74 -3.65 23.56
N GLY A 127 -2.78 -3.91 22.76
CA GLY A 127 -4.11 -4.26 23.27
C GLY A 127 -4.14 -5.59 23.99
N THR A 128 -5.12 -5.82 24.86
CA THR A 128 -5.31 -7.13 25.51
C THR A 128 -5.85 -8.13 24.48
N PRO A 129 -5.16 -9.25 24.22
CA PRO A 129 -5.65 -10.26 23.30
C PRO A 129 -6.97 -10.88 23.78
N ILE A 130 -7.88 -11.10 22.86
CA ILE A 130 -9.10 -11.88 23.04
C ILE A 130 -9.06 -13.13 22.17
N ALA A 131 -9.84 -14.15 22.53
CA ALA A 131 -9.95 -15.34 21.70
C ALA A 131 -10.47 -14.98 20.31
N TYR A 132 -9.77 -15.44 19.27
CA TYR A 132 -10.26 -15.32 17.90
C TYR A 132 -11.45 -16.26 17.72
N ALA A 133 -12.57 -15.68 17.29
CA ALA A 133 -13.84 -16.39 17.10
C ALA A 133 -14.36 -16.24 15.67
N GLY A 134 -13.46 -15.90 14.73
CA GLY A 134 -13.76 -15.65 13.33
C GLY A 134 -13.62 -14.18 12.91
N PRO A 135 -14.09 -13.83 11.70
CA PRO A 135 -13.88 -12.51 11.09
C PRO A 135 -14.39 -11.31 11.90
N ASP A 136 -15.40 -11.52 12.75
CA ASP A 136 -15.98 -10.47 13.60
C ASP A 136 -15.03 -10.04 14.73
N SER A 137 -14.06 -10.89 15.10
CA SER A 137 -13.01 -10.51 16.07
C SER A 137 -12.10 -9.39 15.55
N CYS A 138 -12.12 -9.10 14.23
CA CYS A 138 -11.40 -7.99 13.62
C CYS A 138 -12.16 -6.65 13.64
N ALA A 139 -13.38 -6.59 14.18
CA ALA A 139 -14.22 -5.37 14.13
C ALA A 139 -13.61 -4.15 14.83
N GLY A 140 -12.71 -4.36 15.80
CA GLY A 140 -12.02 -3.29 16.54
C GLY A 140 -10.71 -2.82 15.92
N VAL A 141 -10.33 -3.31 14.73
CA VAL A 141 -9.06 -2.96 14.08
C VAL A 141 -9.12 -1.55 13.49
N SER A 142 -8.15 -0.71 13.83
CA SER A 142 -8.07 0.70 13.41
C SER A 142 -6.66 1.11 13.02
#